data_AF-A0AAJ6HHA2-F1
#
_entry.id   AF-A0AAJ6HHA2-F1
#
_cell.length_a   1.000
_cell.length_b   1.000
_cell.length_c   1.000
_cell.angle_alpha   90.00
_cell.angle_beta   90.00
_cell.angle_gamma   90.00
#
_symmetry.space_group_name_H-M   'P 1'
#
loop_
_entity.id
_entity.type
_entity.pdbx_description
1 polymer ?
#
loop_
_entity_poly.entity_id
_entity_poly.type
_entity_poly.pdbx_seq_one_letter_code
_entity_poly.pdbx_strand_id
1 'polypeptide(L)'
;MISKIEVDDRIINLNLEEKGIPNIFDIDSISLIIGNNGSGKTTIFKKIIDKFLPSSRFGRYACEVMLDSKKELTFGEMRNRWGAIYYSPVQHGRRIHATRNFVDVSPKWGESISAFDLRPYTQILSAFDISPKIYASRAINIRNTCKNLIDLLLVKAAIDDVPIKLAELFPALFSYFDHLLTPRQVMSTEFSSFSINDEPAEGEVSKKRIIEDSAAILYRELRQHAKSEESLFALFAVLEHHLATQTPDHVFQHIVFKAIGIREISFIGVRPEKAERLYNEIKAIDKFLTARAAHIKLGSKAYAEVALMHYEDASTLKNLGIDLFFDVGFQNMSSGQFAVVAQLALLSEAITSYAKKGIDKLLILIDEGDAFLHLEWQRRYISQLNSLLSDLKKQKQISSLQLIIATHSPLLATDIPKQFICRMESFGESVTPSAFAAPLHTLLNQSFGARTIGEFASIKIRCAIDAIKSGQASSLDKFTVESIDNPIIKAEIFRISECIKD
;
A
#
# COMPACT_ATOMS: atom_id res chain seq x y z
N MET A 1 34.89 -15.76 -2.72
CA MET A 1 33.44 -15.45 -2.65
C MET A 1 32.67 -16.75 -2.86
N ILE A 2 31.33 -16.75 -2.75
CA ILE A 2 30.53 -17.87 -3.25
C ILE A 2 30.48 -17.74 -4.77
N SER A 3 30.85 -18.80 -5.48
CA SER A 3 30.81 -18.85 -6.94
C SER A 3 29.43 -19.25 -7.45
N LYS A 4 28.82 -20.26 -6.84
CA LYS A 4 27.47 -20.73 -7.15
C LYS A 4 26.83 -21.41 -5.95
N ILE A 5 25.51 -21.46 -5.96
CA ILE A 5 24.70 -22.24 -5.03
C ILE A 5 23.90 -23.26 -5.85
N GLU A 6 24.04 -24.53 -5.52
CA GLU A 6 23.29 -25.63 -6.14
C GLU A 6 22.20 -26.07 -5.18
N VAL A 7 20.94 -25.98 -5.60
CA VAL A 7 19.77 -26.37 -4.80
C VAL A 7 18.88 -27.24 -5.66
N ASP A 8 18.64 -28.47 -5.20
CA ASP A 8 17.98 -29.52 -5.98
C ASP A 8 18.69 -29.74 -7.33
N ASP A 9 18.01 -29.49 -8.45
CA ASP A 9 18.50 -29.60 -9.83
C ASP A 9 18.91 -28.24 -10.43
N ARG A 10 18.98 -27.18 -9.61
CA ARG A 10 19.14 -25.80 -10.06
C ARG A 10 20.46 -25.21 -9.59
N ILE A 11 21.03 -24.36 -10.45
CA ILE A 11 22.26 -23.63 -10.17
C ILE A 11 21.97 -22.13 -10.16
N ILE A 12 22.31 -21.48 -9.06
CA ILE A 12 22.30 -20.02 -8.92
C ILE A 12 23.75 -19.56 -9.00
N ASN A 13 24.13 -18.94 -10.11
CA ASN A 13 25.45 -18.35 -10.26
C ASN A 13 25.55 -17.07 -9.45
N LEU A 14 26.68 -16.83 -8.80
CA LEU A 14 26.96 -15.61 -8.04
C LEU A 14 28.27 -14.97 -8.51
N ASN A 15 29.32 -15.76 -8.74
CA ASN A 15 30.57 -15.27 -9.32
C ASN A 15 30.99 -16.16 -10.50
N LEU A 16 31.22 -15.51 -11.65
CA LEU A 16 31.61 -16.16 -12.90
C LEU A 16 32.90 -15.60 -13.50
N GLU A 17 33.71 -14.88 -12.71
CA GLU A 17 34.99 -14.32 -13.17
C GLU A 17 35.95 -15.38 -13.73
N GLU A 18 36.00 -16.58 -13.12
CA GLU A 18 36.81 -17.70 -13.64
C GLU A 18 36.40 -18.15 -15.06
N LYS A 19 35.17 -17.82 -15.49
CA LYS A 19 34.66 -18.10 -16.83
C LYS A 19 34.80 -16.90 -17.78
N GLY A 20 35.53 -15.86 -17.37
CA GLY A 20 35.74 -14.63 -18.15
C GLY A 20 34.53 -13.68 -18.18
N ILE A 21 33.57 -13.85 -17.28
CA ILE A 21 32.40 -12.97 -17.17
C ILE A 21 32.67 -11.94 -16.06
N PRO A 22 32.83 -10.65 -16.39
CA PRO A 22 33.11 -9.62 -15.39
C PRO A 22 31.87 -9.29 -14.56
N ASN A 23 32.10 -8.79 -13.34
CA ASN A 23 31.07 -8.20 -12.51
C ASN A 23 30.78 -6.75 -12.96
N ILE A 24 29.51 -6.43 -13.20
CA ILE A 24 29.05 -5.09 -13.60
C ILE A 24 28.41 -4.31 -12.45
N PHE A 25 28.24 -4.93 -11.29
CA PHE A 25 27.63 -4.33 -10.10
C PHE A 25 28.71 -3.74 -9.18
N ASP A 26 28.31 -2.80 -8.32
CA ASP A 26 29.22 -2.17 -7.35
C ASP A 26 29.42 -3.03 -6.09
N ILE A 27 28.58 -4.06 -5.91
CA ILE A 27 28.75 -5.15 -4.94
C ILE A 27 29.23 -6.42 -5.64
N ASP A 28 29.55 -7.48 -4.90
CA ASP A 28 30.23 -8.66 -5.46
C ASP A 28 29.36 -9.45 -6.44
N SER A 29 28.03 -9.46 -6.25
CA SER A 29 27.10 -10.08 -7.20
C SER A 29 25.65 -9.74 -6.90
N ILE A 30 24.82 -9.66 -7.95
CA ILE A 30 23.36 -9.68 -7.86
C ILE A 30 22.82 -10.78 -8.76
N SER A 31 22.06 -11.70 -8.18
CA SER A 31 21.41 -12.80 -8.90
C SER A 31 19.91 -12.77 -8.69
N LEU A 32 19.17 -13.22 -9.70
CA LEU A 32 17.72 -13.17 -9.72
C LEU A 32 17.12 -14.58 -9.85
N ILE A 33 16.15 -14.90 -9.01
CA ILE A 33 15.32 -16.09 -9.14
C ILE A 33 13.94 -15.65 -9.65
N ILE A 34 13.53 -16.15 -10.80
CA ILE A 34 12.23 -15.80 -11.43
C ILE A 34 11.38 -17.05 -11.65
N GLY A 35 10.06 -16.90 -11.54
CA GLY A 35 9.09 -17.96 -11.78
C GLY A 35 7.71 -17.60 -11.25
N ASN A 36 6.64 -18.27 -11.70
CA ASN A 36 5.26 -17.92 -11.40
C ASN A 36 4.89 -18.16 -9.93
N ASN A 37 3.75 -17.62 -9.50
CA ASN A 37 3.29 -17.75 -8.11
C ASN A 37 3.21 -19.24 -7.74
N GLY A 38 3.77 -19.61 -6.59
CA GLY A 38 3.81 -21.01 -6.16
C GLY A 38 4.93 -21.87 -6.78
N SER A 39 5.80 -21.32 -7.64
CA SER A 39 6.93 -22.04 -8.27
C SER A 39 8.04 -22.52 -7.33
N GLY A 40 7.94 -22.21 -6.03
CA GLY A 40 8.88 -22.68 -5.00
C GLY A 40 10.09 -21.78 -4.73
N LYS A 41 10.09 -20.52 -5.16
CA LYS A 41 11.19 -19.55 -4.89
C LYS A 41 11.49 -19.41 -3.39
N THR A 42 10.46 -19.19 -2.57
CA THR A 42 10.59 -19.15 -1.10
C THR A 42 11.12 -20.48 -0.54
N THR A 43 10.76 -21.61 -1.15
CA THR A 43 11.29 -22.93 -0.76
C THR A 43 12.79 -23.06 -1.03
N ILE A 44 13.28 -22.53 -2.16
CA ILE A 44 14.73 -22.45 -2.43
C ILE A 44 15.42 -21.62 -1.36
N PHE A 45 14.89 -20.44 -1.04
CA PHE A 45 15.48 -19.62 0.02
C PHE A 45 15.51 -20.33 1.37
N LYS A 46 14.45 -21.06 1.75
CA LYS A 46 14.48 -21.88 2.98
C LYS A 46 15.61 -22.92 2.96
N LYS A 47 15.82 -23.62 1.84
CA LYS A 47 16.92 -24.59 1.68
C LYS A 47 18.31 -23.93 1.76
N ILE A 48 18.48 -22.74 1.19
CA ILE A 48 19.71 -21.97 1.31
C ILE A 48 19.93 -21.55 2.76
N ILE A 49 18.89 -21.03 3.43
CA ILE A 49 18.95 -20.59 4.84
C ILE A 49 19.34 -21.75 5.75
N ASP A 50 18.79 -22.94 5.55
CA ASP A 50 19.11 -24.13 6.35
C ASP A 50 20.62 -24.42 6.38
N LYS A 51 21.35 -24.10 5.30
CA LYS A 51 22.82 -24.24 5.24
C LYS A 51 23.55 -23.33 6.23
N PHE A 52 22.99 -22.17 6.54
CA PHE A 52 23.53 -21.19 7.51
C PHE A 52 23.10 -21.47 8.95
N LEU A 53 22.22 -22.45 9.19
CA LEU A 53 21.75 -22.82 10.53
C LEU A 53 22.65 -23.89 11.18
N PRO A 54 22.74 -23.94 12.52
CA PRO A 54 23.55 -24.94 13.24
C PRO A 54 23.15 -26.40 12.98
N SER A 55 21.88 -26.64 12.60
CA SER A 55 21.38 -27.96 12.20
C SER A 55 22.16 -28.54 11.03
N SER A 56 22.73 -27.68 10.16
CA SER A 56 23.50 -28.09 8.97
C SER A 56 24.68 -29.03 9.22
N ARG A 57 25.13 -29.16 10.48
CA ARG A 57 26.21 -30.06 10.87
C ARG A 57 25.90 -31.55 10.71
N PHE A 58 24.63 -31.93 10.63
CA PHE A 58 24.22 -33.35 10.79
C PHE A 58 23.48 -33.96 9.58
N GLY A 59 23.33 -33.25 8.46
CA GLY A 59 22.51 -33.70 7.32
C GLY A 59 23.19 -33.61 5.96
N ARG A 60 22.77 -34.48 5.02
CA ARG A 60 22.91 -34.25 3.58
C ARG A 60 21.82 -33.27 3.16
N TYR A 61 22.16 -32.02 2.97
CA TYR A 61 21.21 -31.00 2.53
C TYR A 61 21.12 -31.01 1.02
N ALA A 62 19.92 -30.78 0.49
CA ALA A 62 19.70 -30.55 -0.95
C ALA A 62 20.23 -29.17 -1.41
N CYS A 63 21.24 -28.63 -0.73
CA CYS A 63 21.86 -27.33 -0.98
C CYS A 63 23.38 -27.40 -0.77
N GLU A 64 24.13 -27.16 -1.84
CA GLU A 64 25.58 -27.06 -1.87
C GLU A 64 25.99 -25.62 -2.19
N VAL A 65 26.88 -25.04 -1.38
CA VAL A 65 27.35 -23.66 -1.55
C VAL A 65 28.81 -23.75 -1.97
N MET A 66 29.13 -23.40 -3.20
CA MET A 66 30.46 -23.57 -3.77
C MET A 66 31.24 -22.25 -3.73
N LEU A 67 32.51 -22.31 -3.33
CA LEU A 67 33.42 -21.17 -3.36
C LEU A 67 34.14 -21.08 -4.71
N ASP A 68 34.77 -19.93 -4.98
CA ASP A 68 35.63 -19.76 -6.17
C ASP A 68 36.74 -20.84 -6.22
N SER A 69 37.27 -21.25 -5.06
CA SER A 69 38.25 -22.34 -4.96
C SER A 69 37.72 -23.73 -5.32
N LYS A 70 36.49 -23.84 -5.84
CA LYS A 70 35.77 -25.09 -6.17
C LYS A 70 35.57 -26.03 -4.98
N LYS A 71 35.73 -25.51 -3.76
CA LYS A 71 35.43 -26.23 -2.52
C LYS A 71 34.02 -25.88 -2.06
N GLU A 72 33.34 -26.87 -1.52
CA GLU A 72 32.08 -26.63 -0.82
C GLU A 72 32.36 -25.86 0.47
N LEU A 73 31.56 -24.83 0.73
CA LEU A 73 31.60 -24.06 1.96
C LEU A 73 31.05 -24.91 3.11
N THR A 74 31.90 -25.19 4.09
CA THR A 74 31.51 -25.99 5.27
C THR A 74 30.87 -25.12 6.35
N PHE A 75 30.04 -25.71 7.22
CA PHE A 75 29.44 -24.95 8.33
C PHE A 75 30.51 -24.36 9.27
N GLY A 76 31.66 -25.03 9.44
CA GLY A 76 32.77 -24.52 10.25
C GLY A 76 33.34 -23.21 9.70
N GLU A 77 33.51 -23.12 8.38
CA GLU A 77 33.96 -21.90 7.70
C GLU A 77 32.88 -20.81 7.72
N MET A 78 31.60 -21.19 7.56
CA MET A 78 30.48 -20.25 7.66
C MET A 78 30.41 -19.59 9.03
N ARG A 79 30.50 -20.39 10.10
CA ARG A 79 30.36 -19.95 11.50
C ARG A 79 31.25 -18.75 11.83
N ASN A 80 32.44 -18.71 11.23
CA ASN A 80 33.47 -17.74 11.56
C ASN A 80 33.35 -16.43 10.77
N ARG A 81 32.93 -16.47 9.49
CA ARG A 81 33.03 -15.30 8.60
C ARG A 81 31.79 -14.98 7.78
N TRP A 82 30.85 -15.91 7.66
CA TRP A 82 29.66 -15.74 6.81
C TRP A 82 28.40 -15.43 7.62
N GLY A 83 27.59 -14.51 7.13
CA GLY A 83 26.25 -14.23 7.62
C GLY A 83 25.23 -14.23 6.47
N ALA A 84 24.03 -14.72 6.73
CA ALA A 84 22.89 -14.64 5.84
C ALA A 84 21.85 -13.67 6.41
N ILE A 85 21.31 -12.82 5.55
CA ILE A 85 20.21 -11.89 5.85
C ILE A 85 19.05 -12.27 4.95
N TYR A 86 17.88 -12.53 5.52
CA TYR A 86 16.65 -12.78 4.76
C TYR A 86 15.64 -11.66 4.98
N TYR A 87 15.03 -11.19 3.90
CA TYR A 87 13.95 -10.21 3.93
C TYR A 87 12.81 -10.67 3.01
N SER A 88 11.57 -10.57 3.51
CA SER A 88 10.36 -10.62 2.70
C SER A 88 9.34 -9.62 3.24
N PRO A 89 8.62 -8.86 2.38
CA PRO A 89 7.60 -7.93 2.85
C PRO A 89 6.40 -8.66 3.47
N VAL A 90 6.16 -9.92 3.10
CA VAL A 90 5.07 -10.75 3.62
C VAL A 90 5.64 -12.05 4.18
N GLN A 91 5.38 -12.34 5.46
CA GLN A 91 5.88 -13.56 6.08
C GLN A 91 5.07 -14.79 5.64
N HIS A 92 5.77 -15.80 5.12
CA HIS A 92 5.20 -17.08 4.72
C HIS A 92 5.62 -18.21 5.69
N GLY A 93 4.79 -18.44 6.71
CA GLY A 93 4.96 -19.50 7.71
C GLY A 93 5.68 -19.01 8.98
N ARG A 94 6.28 -19.94 9.73
CA ARG A 94 6.99 -19.61 10.98
C ARG A 94 8.33 -18.95 10.70
N ARG A 95 8.59 -17.83 11.37
CA ARG A 95 9.88 -17.13 11.32
C ARG A 95 10.98 -18.01 11.89
N ILE A 96 12.07 -18.15 11.15
CA ILE A 96 13.25 -18.90 11.59
C ILE A 96 13.96 -18.06 12.66
N HIS A 97 14.33 -18.69 13.78
CA HIS A 97 15.03 -18.00 14.86
C HIS A 97 16.39 -17.50 14.41
N ALA A 98 16.72 -16.27 14.78
CA ALA A 98 18.02 -15.67 14.48
C ALA A 98 19.14 -16.49 15.16
N THR A 99 20.23 -16.68 14.44
CA THR A 99 21.44 -17.34 14.93
C THR A 99 22.64 -16.41 14.75
N ARG A 100 23.86 -16.89 15.05
CA ARG A 100 25.07 -16.11 14.78
C ARG A 100 25.25 -15.79 13.29
N ASN A 101 24.82 -16.68 12.41
CA ASN A 101 25.12 -16.65 10.96
C ASN A 101 23.86 -16.47 10.10
N PHE A 102 22.69 -16.31 10.72
CA PHE A 102 21.44 -16.06 10.02
C PHE A 102 20.56 -15.08 10.80
N VAL A 103 19.96 -14.13 10.09
CA VAL A 103 18.92 -13.26 10.62
C VAL A 103 17.83 -13.08 9.56
N ASP A 104 16.58 -13.26 9.98
CA ASP A 104 15.42 -12.81 9.23
C ASP A 104 15.11 -11.39 9.70
N VAL A 105 15.10 -10.40 8.80
CA VAL A 105 14.79 -8.99 9.10
C VAL A 105 13.38 -8.59 8.66
N SER A 106 12.58 -9.53 8.16
CA SER A 106 11.22 -9.27 7.66
C SER A 106 10.35 -8.59 8.74
N PRO A 107 9.50 -7.62 8.36
CA PRO A 107 8.56 -6.99 9.28
C PRO A 107 7.63 -8.04 9.90
N LYS A 108 7.28 -7.91 11.19
CA LYS A 108 6.31 -8.83 11.80
C LYS A 108 4.90 -8.46 11.37
N TRP A 109 4.02 -9.46 11.31
CA TRP A 109 2.61 -9.22 11.03
C TRP A 109 2.03 -8.22 12.03
N GLY A 110 1.50 -7.10 11.54
CA GLY A 110 0.94 -6.02 12.36
C GLY A 110 1.96 -5.08 13.01
N GLU A 111 3.27 -5.33 12.90
CA GLU A 111 4.32 -4.36 13.26
C GLU A 111 4.79 -3.65 11.98
N SER A 112 4.31 -2.43 11.73
CA SER A 112 4.88 -1.58 10.69
C SER A 112 6.04 -0.77 11.26
N ILE A 113 7.10 -0.64 10.48
CA ILE A 113 8.16 0.35 10.74
C ILE A 113 7.49 1.73 10.68
N SER A 114 7.78 2.59 11.65
CA SER A 114 7.26 3.95 11.67
C SER A 114 8.22 4.92 10.98
N ALA A 115 7.73 6.09 10.58
CA ALA A 115 8.61 7.13 10.06
C ALA A 115 9.70 7.55 11.08
N PHE A 116 9.42 7.47 12.38
CA PHE A 116 10.40 7.78 13.43
C PHE A 116 11.61 6.85 13.39
N ASP A 117 11.37 5.55 13.16
CA ASP A 117 12.43 4.54 13.05
C ASP A 117 13.30 4.76 11.82
N LEU A 118 12.74 5.39 10.77
CA LEU A 118 13.44 5.69 9.53
C LEU A 118 14.21 7.02 9.55
N ARG A 119 13.87 7.94 10.46
CA ARG A 119 14.51 9.27 10.57
C ARG A 119 16.05 9.22 10.59
N PRO A 120 16.71 8.28 11.30
CA PRO A 120 18.17 8.20 11.33
C PRO A 120 18.80 7.87 9.96
N TYR A 121 18.05 7.26 9.05
CA TYR A 121 18.54 6.79 7.74
C TYR A 121 18.49 7.88 6.66
N THR A 122 19.07 9.04 6.96
CA THR A 122 19.03 10.24 6.11
C THR A 122 19.61 10.03 4.71
N GLN A 123 20.69 9.24 4.58
CA GLN A 123 21.28 8.89 3.28
C GLN A 123 20.29 8.11 2.42
N ILE A 124 19.63 7.10 3.00
CA ILE A 124 18.59 6.32 2.30
C ILE A 124 17.44 7.25 1.90
N LEU A 125 16.92 8.06 2.82
CA LEU A 125 15.82 8.99 2.52
C LEU A 125 16.17 9.97 1.38
N SER A 126 17.38 10.53 1.40
CA SER A 126 17.85 11.45 0.36
C SER A 126 17.95 10.82 -1.03
N ALA A 127 18.27 9.52 -1.11
CA ALA A 127 18.32 8.78 -2.38
C ALA A 127 16.93 8.61 -3.06
N PHE A 128 15.85 8.91 -2.33
CA PHE A 128 14.47 8.91 -2.83
C PHE A 128 13.87 10.32 -2.93
N ASP A 129 14.69 11.37 -2.78
CA ASP A 129 14.27 12.77 -2.70
C ASP A 129 13.35 13.07 -1.49
N ILE A 130 13.56 12.33 -0.39
CA ILE A 130 12.72 12.41 0.81
C ILE A 130 13.46 13.16 1.92
N SER A 131 12.81 14.20 2.44
CA SER A 131 13.26 14.93 3.62
C SER A 131 13.07 14.08 4.89
N PRO A 132 14.05 14.01 5.81
CA PRO A 132 13.89 13.28 7.08
C PRO A 132 12.96 14.00 8.07
N LYS A 133 12.40 15.15 7.70
CA LYS A 133 11.39 15.84 8.51
C LYS A 133 10.10 15.01 8.53
N ILE A 134 9.61 14.74 9.72
CA ILE A 134 8.39 13.97 9.94
C ILE A 134 7.26 14.94 10.21
N TYR A 135 6.10 14.62 9.66
CA TYR A 135 4.89 15.36 9.82
C TYR A 135 3.80 14.46 10.41
N ALA A 136 3.03 15.02 11.33
CA ALA A 136 1.73 14.48 11.72
C ALA A 136 0.69 15.17 10.84
N SER A 137 -0.05 14.41 10.05
CA SER A 137 -1.06 14.94 9.14
C SER A 137 -2.40 14.23 9.33
N ARG A 138 -3.47 14.94 9.01
CA ARG A 138 -4.83 14.40 9.02
C ARG A 138 -5.64 15.02 7.89
N ALA A 139 -6.28 14.18 7.10
CA ALA A 139 -7.29 14.57 6.13
C ALA A 139 -8.68 14.21 6.65
N ILE A 140 -9.67 15.09 6.43
CA ILE A 140 -11.05 14.92 6.90
C ILE A 140 -12.00 15.25 5.76
N ASN A 141 -13.02 14.42 5.54
CA ASN A 141 -14.09 14.72 4.59
C ASN A 141 -15.25 15.45 5.29
N ILE A 142 -15.07 16.74 5.58
CA ILE A 142 -16.05 17.57 6.28
C ILE A 142 -17.45 17.45 5.67
N ARG A 143 -17.56 17.45 4.34
CA ARG A 143 -18.86 17.31 3.66
C ARG A 143 -19.56 16.02 4.07
N ASN A 144 -18.85 14.89 4.01
CA ASN A 144 -19.40 13.60 4.37
C ASN A 144 -19.69 13.49 5.88
N THR A 145 -18.80 14.04 6.72
CA THR A 145 -19.02 14.11 8.17
C THR A 145 -20.29 14.87 8.50
N CYS A 146 -20.51 16.06 7.91
CA CYS A 146 -21.74 16.83 8.11
C CYS A 146 -22.99 16.08 7.62
N LYS A 147 -22.93 15.41 6.46
CA LYS A 147 -24.05 14.57 5.98
C LYS A 147 -24.42 13.48 6.99
N ASN A 148 -23.42 12.73 7.47
CA ASN A 148 -23.64 11.69 8.47
C ASN A 148 -24.19 12.25 9.79
N LEU A 149 -23.72 13.42 10.22
CA LEU A 149 -24.24 14.09 11.42
C LEU A 149 -25.69 14.52 11.23
N ILE A 150 -26.03 15.08 10.07
CA ILE A 150 -27.42 15.40 9.71
C ILE A 150 -28.25 14.12 9.71
N ASP A 151 -27.83 13.05 9.05
CA ASP A 151 -28.54 11.77 9.04
C ASP A 151 -28.75 11.20 10.46
N LEU A 152 -27.79 11.33 11.36
CA LEU A 152 -27.96 10.94 12.77
C LEU A 152 -28.96 11.84 13.51
N LEU A 153 -28.98 13.13 13.20
CA LEU A 153 -30.00 14.05 13.71
C LEU A 153 -31.39 13.73 13.14
N LEU A 154 -31.47 13.25 11.90
CA LEU A 154 -32.71 12.83 11.23
C LEU A 154 -33.36 11.60 11.90
N VAL A 155 -32.58 10.59 12.27
CA VAL A 155 -33.09 9.28 12.74
C VAL A 155 -33.80 9.35 14.10
N LYS A 156 -33.60 10.42 14.88
CA LYS A 156 -34.20 10.58 16.23
C LYS A 156 -35.09 11.80 16.42
N ALA A 157 -35.39 12.56 15.37
CA ALA A 157 -36.40 13.63 15.41
C ALA A 157 -37.85 13.10 15.42
N ALA A 158 -38.09 11.95 16.07
CA ALA A 158 -39.41 11.43 16.42
C ALA A 158 -39.78 11.80 17.87
N ILE A 159 -39.18 12.86 18.42
CA ILE A 159 -39.33 13.27 19.82
C ILE A 159 -40.00 14.64 19.83
N ASP A 160 -41.07 14.74 20.62
CA ASP A 160 -42.07 15.81 20.71
C ASP A 160 -41.55 17.22 21.13
N ASP A 161 -40.25 17.52 21.04
CA ASP A 161 -39.69 18.83 21.40
C ASP A 161 -38.39 19.14 20.63
N VAL A 162 -38.50 19.55 19.36
CA VAL A 162 -37.38 20.08 18.57
C VAL A 162 -37.10 21.53 19.01
N PRO A 163 -35.86 21.94 19.33
CA PRO A 163 -35.56 23.31 19.68
C PRO A 163 -35.92 24.22 18.51
N ILE A 164 -36.60 25.33 18.81
CA ILE A 164 -37.02 26.32 17.81
C ILE A 164 -35.82 26.76 16.95
N LYS A 165 -34.64 26.94 17.57
CA LYS A 165 -33.40 27.25 16.85
C LYS A 165 -32.96 26.18 15.85
N LEU A 166 -33.19 24.90 16.15
CA LEU A 166 -32.83 23.82 15.24
C LEU A 166 -33.80 23.77 14.06
N ALA A 167 -35.11 23.97 14.33
CA ALA A 167 -36.14 24.08 13.30
C ALA A 167 -35.92 25.28 12.37
N GLU A 168 -35.53 26.43 12.93
CA GLU A 168 -35.17 27.64 12.17
C GLU A 168 -33.91 27.47 11.32
N LEU A 169 -32.93 26.69 11.78
CA LEU A 169 -31.70 26.43 11.04
C LEU A 169 -31.91 25.47 9.86
N PHE A 170 -32.86 24.53 9.98
CA PHE A 170 -33.09 23.50 8.96
C PHE A 170 -34.57 23.41 8.51
N PRO A 171 -35.19 24.50 8.03
CA PRO A 171 -36.63 24.54 7.78
C PRO A 171 -37.09 23.56 6.68
N ALA A 172 -36.28 23.38 5.62
CA ALA A 172 -36.56 22.42 4.56
C ALA A 172 -36.47 20.96 5.02
N LEU A 173 -35.61 20.69 6.01
CA LEU A 173 -35.42 19.37 6.59
C LEU A 173 -36.57 18.99 7.52
N PHE A 174 -37.05 19.93 8.34
CA PHE A 174 -38.22 19.71 9.20
C PHE A 174 -39.54 19.69 8.40
N SER A 175 -39.68 20.54 7.38
CA SER A 175 -40.83 20.48 6.45
C SER A 175 -40.93 19.12 5.74
N TYR A 176 -39.80 18.52 5.35
CA TYR A 176 -39.77 17.17 4.78
C TYR A 176 -40.26 16.10 5.76
N PHE A 177 -39.97 16.22 7.05
CA PHE A 177 -40.49 15.32 8.08
C PHE A 177 -41.98 15.48 8.32
N ASP A 178 -42.48 16.72 8.40
CA ASP A 178 -43.92 16.98 8.57
C ASP A 178 -44.72 16.31 7.44
N HIS A 179 -44.21 16.35 6.20
CA HIS A 179 -44.80 15.67 5.06
C HIS A 179 -44.76 14.13 5.13
N LEU A 180 -43.81 13.53 5.84
CA LEU A 180 -43.74 12.08 6.08
C LEU A 180 -44.64 11.63 7.23
N LEU A 181 -44.92 12.51 8.19
CA LEU A 181 -45.78 12.26 9.35
C LEU A 181 -47.27 12.51 9.04
N THR A 182 -47.60 13.31 8.02
CA THR A 182 -48.97 13.42 7.53
C THR A 182 -49.42 12.09 6.90
N PRO A 183 -50.54 11.47 7.36
CA PRO A 183 -51.03 10.26 6.74
C PRO A 183 -51.40 10.57 5.28
N ARG A 184 -50.78 9.86 4.32
CA ARG A 184 -51.27 9.85 2.93
C ARG A 184 -52.75 9.46 2.96
N GLN A 185 -53.62 10.43 2.77
CA GLN A 185 -55.05 10.19 2.61
C GLN A 185 -55.27 9.32 1.37
N VAL A 186 -55.62 8.07 1.65
CA VAL A 186 -56.58 7.22 0.93
C VAL A 186 -56.36 7.05 -0.58
N MET A 187 -55.87 5.85 -0.90
CA MET A 187 -56.14 5.17 -2.16
C MET A 187 -57.64 5.16 -2.49
N SER A 188 -57.97 5.42 -3.75
CA SER A 188 -58.99 4.63 -4.43
C SER A 188 -58.51 4.27 -5.83
N THR A 189 -58.26 2.97 -6.02
CA THR A 189 -58.50 2.13 -7.22
C THR A 189 -58.06 2.69 -8.58
N GLU A 190 -57.15 2.07 -9.33
CA GLU A 190 -57.28 0.75 -9.99
C GLU A 190 -55.92 0.14 -10.38
N PHE A 191 -55.89 -1.19 -10.50
CA PHE A 191 -54.78 -2.00 -11.00
C PHE A 191 -54.37 -1.62 -12.44
N SER A 192 -53.07 -1.47 -12.71
CA SER A 192 -52.44 -2.13 -13.87
C SER A 192 -50.93 -2.26 -13.70
N SER A 193 -50.46 -3.46 -14.02
CA SER A 193 -49.08 -3.91 -14.15
C SER A 193 -48.23 -3.03 -15.08
N PHE A 194 -46.98 -2.68 -14.74
CA PHE A 194 -45.87 -2.57 -15.71
C PHE A 194 -44.50 -2.43 -15.00
N SER A 195 -43.54 -3.25 -15.48
CA SER A 195 -42.07 -3.19 -15.51
C SER A 195 -41.23 -2.53 -14.40
N ILE A 196 -40.30 -3.32 -13.88
CA ILE A 196 -39.10 -2.91 -13.13
C ILE A 196 -38.17 -2.14 -14.08
N ASN A 197 -38.12 -0.82 -13.93
CA ASN A 197 -37.00 0.02 -14.33
C ASN A 197 -36.45 0.68 -13.06
N ASP A 198 -35.18 0.44 -12.77
CA ASP A 198 -34.42 1.06 -11.67
C ASP A 198 -34.16 2.55 -11.96
N GLU A 199 -35.17 3.40 -11.80
CA GLU A 199 -34.99 4.83 -11.59
C GLU A 199 -35.26 5.14 -10.11
N PRO A 200 -34.35 5.85 -9.39
CA PRO A 200 -34.60 6.20 -8.00
C PRO A 200 -35.84 7.11 -7.93
N ALA A 201 -36.87 6.66 -7.22
CA ALA A 201 -38.13 7.39 -7.04
C ALA A 201 -37.86 8.86 -6.66
N GLU A 202 -38.61 9.81 -7.23
CA GLU A 202 -38.43 11.27 -7.03
C GLU A 202 -38.29 11.71 -5.55
N GLY A 203 -38.85 10.93 -4.62
CA GLY A 203 -38.69 11.12 -3.18
C GLY A 203 -37.28 10.88 -2.62
N GLU A 204 -36.50 9.95 -3.18
CA GLU A 204 -35.11 9.71 -2.77
C GLU A 204 -34.16 10.81 -3.26
N VAL A 205 -34.41 11.32 -4.47
CA VAL A 205 -33.65 12.45 -5.05
C VAL A 205 -33.87 13.71 -4.23
N SER A 206 -35.10 13.96 -3.79
CA SER A 206 -35.46 15.08 -2.92
C SER A 206 -34.80 14.99 -1.55
N LYS A 207 -34.78 13.81 -0.93
CA LYS A 207 -34.11 13.57 0.37
C LYS A 207 -32.61 13.85 0.30
N LYS A 208 -31.91 13.32 -0.72
CA LYS A 208 -30.47 13.52 -0.89
C LYS A 208 -30.10 14.99 -1.01
N ARG A 209 -30.89 15.77 -1.77
CA ARG A 209 -30.68 17.20 -1.94
C ARG A 209 -30.88 17.98 -0.64
N ILE A 210 -31.91 17.65 0.13
CA ILE A 210 -32.19 18.28 1.43
C ILE A 210 -31.07 18.00 2.44
N ILE A 211 -30.55 16.78 2.48
CA ILE A 211 -29.41 16.42 3.34
C ILE A 211 -28.15 17.20 2.92
N GLU A 212 -27.92 17.36 1.62
CA GLU A 212 -26.80 18.14 1.10
C GLU A 212 -26.85 19.61 1.51
N ASP A 213 -28.00 20.25 1.33
CA ASP A 213 -28.20 21.65 1.70
C ASP A 213 -28.09 21.83 3.21
N SER A 214 -28.66 20.91 3.99
CA SER A 214 -28.60 20.94 5.47
C SER A 214 -27.17 20.71 5.97
N ALA A 215 -26.40 19.83 5.35
CA ALA A 215 -24.99 19.60 5.70
C ALA A 215 -24.14 20.86 5.45
N ALA A 216 -24.44 21.63 4.39
CA ALA A 216 -23.78 22.90 4.10
C ALA A 216 -24.12 23.98 5.15
N ILE A 217 -25.40 24.06 5.57
CA ILE A 217 -25.84 24.96 6.64
C ILE A 217 -25.14 24.61 7.95
N LEU A 218 -25.13 23.33 8.33
CA LEU A 218 -24.48 22.85 9.55
C LEU A 218 -22.99 23.23 9.59
N TYR A 219 -22.28 23.04 8.47
CA TYR A 219 -20.88 23.45 8.37
C TYR A 219 -20.70 24.96 8.59
N ARG A 220 -21.56 25.79 7.99
CA ARG A 220 -21.51 27.25 8.14
C ARG A 220 -21.70 27.67 9.60
N GLU A 221 -22.69 27.08 10.28
CA GLU A 221 -22.97 27.37 11.69
C GLU A 221 -21.81 26.94 12.61
N LEU A 222 -21.27 25.74 12.40
CA LEU A 222 -20.11 25.25 13.15
C LEU A 222 -18.88 26.15 12.93
N ARG A 223 -18.66 26.61 11.71
CA ARG A 223 -17.56 27.53 11.38
C ARG A 223 -17.74 28.90 12.02
N GLN A 224 -18.96 29.42 12.08
CA GLN A 224 -19.25 30.73 12.68
C GLN A 224 -19.05 30.74 14.20
N HIS A 225 -19.33 29.62 14.87
CA HIS A 225 -19.21 29.48 16.33
C HIS A 225 -17.86 28.94 16.79
N ALA A 226 -16.99 28.50 15.88
CA ALA A 226 -15.64 28.06 16.20
C ALA A 226 -14.74 29.22 16.64
N LYS A 227 -13.83 28.96 17.59
CA LYS A 227 -12.91 29.98 18.12
C LYS A 227 -11.77 30.30 17.16
N SER A 228 -11.33 29.28 16.43
CA SER A 228 -10.25 29.33 15.44
C SER A 228 -10.37 28.18 14.45
N GLU A 229 -9.57 28.22 13.37
CA GLU A 229 -9.54 27.13 12.38
C GLU A 229 -9.04 25.81 12.98
N GLU A 230 -8.10 25.86 13.92
CA GLU A 230 -7.61 24.70 14.68
C GLU A 230 -8.73 24.05 15.50
N SER A 231 -9.53 24.86 16.20
CA SER A 231 -10.62 24.36 17.03
C SER A 231 -11.73 23.71 16.19
N LEU A 232 -12.01 24.26 15.00
CA LEU A 232 -12.97 23.68 14.06
C LEU A 232 -12.45 22.37 13.47
N PHE A 233 -11.17 22.34 13.08
CA PHE A 233 -10.53 21.13 12.58
C PHE A 233 -10.50 20.02 13.64
N ALA A 234 -10.11 20.35 14.87
CA ALA A 234 -10.09 19.42 16.00
C ALA A 234 -11.47 18.81 16.27
N LEU A 235 -12.53 19.63 16.24
CA LEU A 235 -13.91 19.17 16.35
C LEU A 235 -14.22 18.12 15.27
N PHE A 236 -13.97 18.43 14.00
CA PHE A 236 -14.26 17.51 12.91
C PHE A 236 -13.39 16.25 12.93
N ALA A 237 -12.13 16.33 13.38
CA ALA A 237 -11.23 15.18 13.49
C ALA A 237 -11.78 14.13 14.46
N VAL A 238 -12.24 14.59 15.62
CA VAL A 238 -12.85 13.73 16.66
C VAL A 238 -14.19 13.19 16.19
N LEU A 239 -15.06 14.03 15.62
CA LEU A 239 -16.37 13.60 15.12
C LEU A 239 -16.24 12.53 14.03
N GLU A 240 -15.39 12.73 13.02
CA GLU A 240 -15.20 11.75 11.94
C GLU A 240 -14.64 10.42 12.45
N HIS A 241 -13.65 10.44 13.35
CA HIS A 241 -13.08 9.23 13.94
C HIS A 241 -14.15 8.42 14.70
N HIS A 242 -14.93 9.09 15.55
CA HIS A 242 -15.93 8.43 16.40
C HIS A 242 -17.20 8.01 15.64
N LEU A 243 -17.54 8.69 14.54
CA LEU A 243 -18.64 8.25 13.66
C LEU A 243 -18.33 6.88 13.04
N ALA A 244 -17.06 6.56 12.78
CA ALA A 244 -16.65 5.26 12.30
C ALA A 244 -16.71 4.15 13.38
N THR A 245 -16.69 4.50 14.67
CA THR A 245 -16.57 3.55 15.80
C THR A 245 -17.88 3.29 16.56
N GLN A 246 -19.05 3.56 15.97
CA GLN A 246 -20.38 3.27 16.53
C GLN A 246 -20.67 3.89 17.92
N THR A 247 -20.20 5.12 18.15
CA THR A 247 -20.50 5.88 19.37
C THR A 247 -22.00 6.23 19.45
N PRO A 248 -22.65 6.28 20.63
CA PRO A 248 -24.09 6.52 20.72
C PRO A 248 -24.50 7.91 20.21
N ASP A 249 -25.57 7.99 19.41
CA ASP A 249 -26.01 9.21 18.72
C ASP A 249 -26.21 10.42 19.66
N HIS A 250 -26.70 10.20 20.88
CA HIS A 250 -26.95 11.27 21.86
C HIS A 250 -25.66 12.01 22.28
N VAL A 251 -24.49 11.37 22.17
CA VAL A 251 -23.19 11.99 22.44
C VAL A 251 -22.84 12.99 21.34
N PHE A 252 -23.07 12.62 20.08
CA PHE A 252 -22.85 13.52 18.94
C PHE A 252 -23.80 14.71 18.97
N GLN A 253 -25.08 14.46 19.25
CA GLN A 253 -26.09 15.51 19.40
C GLN A 253 -25.68 16.54 20.44
N HIS A 254 -25.29 16.10 21.63
CA HIS A 254 -24.79 16.98 22.70
C HIS A 254 -23.61 17.85 22.24
N ILE A 255 -22.62 17.25 21.56
CA ILE A 255 -21.42 17.95 21.10
C ILE A 255 -21.75 18.96 20.00
N VAL A 256 -22.52 18.54 18.98
CA VAL A 256 -22.88 19.37 17.82
C VAL A 256 -23.76 20.54 18.26
N PHE A 257 -24.81 20.31 19.06
CA PHE A 257 -25.70 21.36 19.55
C PHE A 257 -24.96 22.42 20.35
N LYS A 258 -24.05 21.98 21.24
CA LYS A 258 -23.20 22.92 21.98
C LYS A 258 -22.25 23.69 21.06
N ALA A 259 -21.71 23.03 20.04
CA ALA A 259 -20.79 23.64 19.07
C ALA A 259 -21.46 24.70 18.18
N ILE A 260 -22.74 24.52 17.81
CA ILE A 260 -23.54 25.54 17.10
C ILE A 260 -24.22 26.56 18.04
N GLY A 261 -23.89 26.55 19.33
CA GLY A 261 -24.38 27.56 20.28
C GLY A 261 -25.77 27.33 20.86
N ILE A 262 -26.38 26.16 20.67
CA ILE A 262 -27.60 25.75 21.39
C ILE A 262 -27.18 25.41 22.84
N ARG A 263 -27.83 26.04 23.83
CA ARG A 263 -27.48 25.93 25.26
C ARG A 263 -28.66 25.53 26.16
N GLU A 264 -29.81 25.22 25.58
CA GLU A 264 -31.03 24.88 26.33
C GLU A 264 -30.84 23.54 27.07
N ILE A 265 -30.77 23.62 28.40
CA ILE A 265 -30.47 22.49 29.29
C ILE A 265 -31.57 21.42 29.23
N SER A 266 -32.82 21.83 29.00
CA SER A 266 -33.97 20.95 28.80
C SER A 266 -33.79 19.98 27.63
N PHE A 267 -33.01 20.36 26.61
CA PHE A 267 -32.84 19.59 25.38
C PHE A 267 -31.48 18.88 25.29
N ILE A 268 -30.42 19.52 25.79
CA ILE A 268 -29.06 18.97 25.75
C ILE A 268 -28.86 17.81 26.73
N GLY A 269 -29.74 17.71 27.75
CA GLY A 269 -29.68 16.70 28.80
C GLY A 269 -28.45 16.84 29.70
N VAL A 270 -28.30 15.91 30.65
CA VAL A 270 -27.09 15.81 31.48
C VAL A 270 -25.91 15.41 30.60
N ARG A 271 -24.77 16.08 30.78
CA ARG A 271 -23.54 15.82 30.01
C ARG A 271 -23.17 14.33 30.08
N PRO A 272 -23.20 13.59 28.95
CA PRO A 272 -22.85 12.17 28.95
C PRO A 272 -21.38 11.98 29.33
N GLU A 273 -21.04 10.96 30.12
CA GLU A 273 -19.64 10.68 30.50
C GLU A 273 -18.74 10.49 29.27
N LYS A 274 -19.26 9.83 28.22
CA LYS A 274 -18.55 9.67 26.94
C LYS A 274 -18.32 11.02 26.23
N ALA A 275 -19.18 12.02 26.42
CA ALA A 275 -18.97 13.34 25.84
C ALA A 275 -17.76 14.05 26.47
N GLU A 276 -17.51 13.88 27.77
CA GLU A 276 -16.32 14.44 28.46
C GLU A 276 -15.03 13.98 27.78
N ARG A 277 -14.94 12.70 27.45
CA ARG A 277 -13.79 12.12 26.74
C ARG A 277 -13.57 12.79 25.39
N LEU A 278 -14.60 12.91 24.57
CA LEU A 278 -14.49 13.57 23.25
C LEU A 278 -14.11 15.04 23.40
N TYR A 279 -14.64 15.76 24.40
CA TYR A 279 -14.22 17.14 24.66
C TYR A 279 -12.73 17.24 25.03
N ASN A 280 -12.21 16.29 25.81
CA ASN A 280 -10.79 16.23 26.15
C ASN A 280 -9.92 15.94 24.92
N GLU A 281 -10.35 15.03 24.04
CA GLU A 281 -9.68 14.73 22.76
C GLU A 281 -9.68 15.96 21.84
N ILE A 282 -10.83 16.65 21.67
CA ILE A 282 -10.93 17.90 20.89
C ILE A 282 -9.96 18.94 21.44
N LYS A 283 -9.94 19.14 22.76
CA LYS A 283 -9.07 20.12 23.41
C LYS A 283 -7.59 19.77 23.27
N ALA A 284 -7.24 18.48 23.31
CA ALA A 284 -5.87 18.00 23.13
C ALA A 284 -5.38 18.27 21.70
N ILE A 285 -6.21 17.97 20.70
CA ILE A 285 -5.90 18.23 19.28
C ILE A 285 -5.82 19.74 19.02
N ASP A 286 -6.79 20.53 19.48
CA ASP A 286 -6.79 21.99 19.35
C ASP A 286 -5.50 22.59 19.92
N LYS A 287 -5.16 22.24 21.17
CA LYS A 287 -3.92 22.70 21.81
C LYS A 287 -2.67 22.28 21.04
N PHE A 288 -2.63 21.06 20.51
CA PHE A 288 -1.51 20.57 19.71
C PHE A 288 -1.35 21.36 18.40
N LEU A 289 -2.44 21.58 17.67
CA LEU A 289 -2.44 22.34 16.41
C LEU A 289 -2.05 23.81 16.64
N THR A 290 -2.63 24.47 17.64
CA THR A 290 -2.32 25.87 17.95
C THR A 290 -0.88 26.04 18.43
N ALA A 291 -0.42 25.20 19.36
CA ALA A 291 0.93 25.33 19.92
C ALA A 291 2.03 25.08 18.88
N ARG A 292 1.71 24.40 17.78
CA ARG A 292 2.66 24.06 16.71
C ARG A 292 2.46 24.86 15.42
N ALA A 293 1.56 25.84 15.42
CA ALA A 293 1.21 26.64 14.25
C ALA A 293 0.95 25.74 13.02
N ALA A 294 0.01 24.80 13.18
CA ALA A 294 -0.34 23.83 12.16
C ALA A 294 -0.70 24.52 10.83
N HIS A 295 -0.25 23.95 9.72
CA HIS A 295 -0.72 24.38 8.41
C HIS A 295 -2.06 23.69 8.12
N ILE A 296 -3.15 24.47 8.18
CA ILE A 296 -4.52 23.99 7.98
C ILE A 296 -5.08 24.54 6.67
N LYS A 297 -5.75 23.68 5.90
CA LYS A 297 -6.57 24.06 4.75
C LYS A 297 -7.98 23.54 4.97
N LEU A 298 -8.93 24.46 5.11
CA LEU A 298 -10.35 24.14 5.27
C LEU A 298 -11.07 24.13 3.91
N GLY A 299 -11.96 23.17 3.73
CA GLY A 299 -12.73 22.96 2.50
C GLY A 299 -13.66 21.76 2.64
N SER A 300 -14.24 21.29 1.53
CA SER A 300 -15.04 20.05 1.53
C SER A 300 -14.24 18.84 2.02
N LYS A 301 -12.94 18.82 1.67
CA LYS A 301 -11.90 18.00 2.31
C LYS A 301 -10.97 18.95 3.05
N ALA A 302 -10.89 18.83 4.37
CA ALA A 302 -9.95 19.60 5.17
C ALA A 302 -8.66 18.80 5.38
N TYR A 303 -7.55 19.52 5.54
CA TYR A 303 -6.24 18.96 5.78
C TYR A 303 -5.51 19.77 6.85
N ALA A 304 -4.89 19.09 7.81
CA ALA A 304 -3.96 19.70 8.75
C ALA A 304 -2.63 18.95 8.69
N GLU A 305 -1.53 19.70 8.79
CA GLU A 305 -0.18 19.16 8.84
C GLU A 305 0.66 19.92 9.88
N VAL A 306 1.37 19.15 10.71
CA VAL A 306 2.25 19.66 11.77
C VAL A 306 3.62 19.02 11.63
N ALA A 307 4.66 19.84 11.51
CA ALA A 307 6.03 19.37 11.56
C ALA A 307 6.40 18.92 12.99
N LEU A 308 6.89 17.70 13.12
CA LEU A 308 7.40 17.17 14.38
C LEU A 308 8.88 17.53 14.55
N MET A 309 9.26 17.88 15.78
CA MET A 309 10.62 18.20 16.16
C MET A 309 11.50 16.95 16.12
N HIS A 310 12.81 17.15 16.00
CA HIS A 310 13.76 16.07 15.78
C HIS A 310 13.92 15.11 16.97
N TYR A 311 13.58 15.56 18.18
CA TYR A 311 13.59 14.75 19.40
C TYR A 311 12.26 14.03 19.68
N GLU A 312 11.20 14.34 18.93
CA GLU A 312 9.89 13.72 19.14
C GLU A 312 9.82 12.35 18.49
N ASP A 313 9.09 11.45 19.14
CA ASP A 313 8.87 10.07 18.77
C ASP A 313 7.38 9.68 18.89
N ALA A 314 7.07 8.41 18.63
CA ALA A 314 5.71 7.88 18.75
C ALA A 314 5.12 8.03 20.17
N SER A 315 5.94 8.06 21.22
CA SER A 315 5.48 8.23 22.60
C SER A 315 4.92 9.63 22.84
N THR A 316 5.42 10.63 22.12
CA THR A 316 5.01 12.03 22.28
C THR A 316 3.52 12.22 21.93
N LEU A 317 3.07 11.65 20.81
CA LEU A 317 1.66 11.71 20.40
C LEU A 317 0.76 10.83 21.29
N LYS A 318 1.26 9.66 21.71
CA LYS A 318 0.55 8.76 22.63
C LYS A 318 0.30 9.39 23.99
N ASN A 319 1.30 10.08 24.56
CA ASN A 319 1.17 10.77 25.85
C ASN A 319 0.16 11.91 25.79
N LEU A 320 -0.05 12.51 24.61
CA LEU A 320 -1.09 13.50 24.37
C LEU A 320 -2.46 12.87 24.07
N GLY A 321 -2.53 11.56 23.83
CA GLY A 321 -3.75 10.84 23.45
C GLY A 321 -4.25 11.18 22.05
N ILE A 322 -3.36 11.63 21.16
CA ILE A 322 -3.73 12.10 19.81
C ILE A 322 -3.19 11.23 18.67
N ASP A 323 -2.42 10.18 18.98
CA ASP A 323 -1.78 9.31 17.99
C ASP A 323 -2.78 8.63 17.04
N LEU A 324 -4.00 8.35 17.51
CA LEU A 324 -5.07 7.74 16.72
C LEU A 324 -5.73 8.69 15.70
N PHE A 325 -5.47 10.00 15.81
CA PHE A 325 -6.10 11.01 14.94
C PHE A 325 -5.16 11.51 13.83
N PHE A 326 -3.87 11.20 13.89
CA PHE A 326 -2.89 11.69 12.92
C PHE A 326 -2.12 10.55 12.28
N ASP A 327 -2.00 10.60 10.97
CA ASP A 327 -1.05 9.80 10.23
C ASP A 327 0.34 10.43 10.38
N VAL A 328 1.35 9.61 10.66
CA VAL A 328 2.73 10.10 10.85
C VAL A 328 3.60 9.58 9.73
N GLY A 329 4.19 10.51 8.98
CA GLY A 329 4.96 10.18 7.78
C GLY A 329 5.94 11.25 7.38
N PHE A 330 6.70 10.96 6.33
CA PHE A 330 7.50 11.97 5.64
C PHE A 330 6.64 12.71 4.62
N GLN A 331 6.94 14.00 4.40
CA GLN A 331 6.19 14.80 3.45
C GLN A 331 6.37 14.24 2.01
N ASN A 332 5.27 14.19 1.25
CA ASN A 332 5.24 13.73 -0.15
C ASN A 332 5.76 12.31 -0.40
N MET A 333 5.82 11.45 0.62
CA MET A 333 6.27 10.07 0.48
C MET A 333 5.10 9.15 0.12
N SER A 334 5.23 8.40 -0.97
CA SER A 334 4.29 7.32 -1.31
C SER A 334 4.51 6.09 -0.43
N SER A 335 3.47 5.27 -0.25
CA SER A 335 3.58 3.99 0.47
C SER A 335 4.61 3.04 -0.15
N GLY A 336 4.74 3.06 -1.48
CA GLY A 336 5.77 2.31 -2.20
C GLY A 336 7.20 2.75 -1.83
N GLN A 337 7.47 4.06 -1.85
CA GLN A 337 8.78 4.58 -1.39
C GLN A 337 9.03 4.21 0.08
N PHE A 338 8.01 4.32 0.93
CA PHE A 338 8.11 3.93 2.33
C PHE A 338 8.54 2.47 2.50
N ALA A 339 7.92 1.56 1.76
CA ALA A 339 8.27 0.14 1.79
C ALA A 339 9.75 -0.10 1.42
N VAL A 340 10.24 0.55 0.34
CA VAL A 340 11.65 0.40 -0.07
C VAL A 340 12.59 1.00 0.96
N VAL A 341 12.34 2.22 1.45
CA VAL A 341 13.19 2.84 2.49
C VAL A 341 13.22 1.99 3.75
N ALA A 342 12.07 1.45 4.17
CA ALA A 342 11.98 0.58 5.34
C ALA A 342 12.77 -0.71 5.18
N GLN A 343 12.67 -1.35 4.01
CA GLN A 343 13.49 -2.50 3.67
C GLN A 343 14.98 -2.18 3.73
N LEU A 344 15.41 -1.09 3.10
CA LEU A 344 16.81 -0.66 3.05
C LEU A 344 17.35 -0.34 4.45
N ALA A 345 16.54 0.28 5.31
CA ALA A 345 16.88 0.53 6.71
C ALA A 345 17.11 -0.77 7.49
N LEU A 346 16.19 -1.74 7.37
CA LEU A 346 16.32 -3.06 8.00
C LEU A 346 17.58 -3.82 7.55
N LEU A 347 17.87 -3.79 6.24
CA LEU A 347 19.10 -4.38 5.69
C LEU A 347 20.35 -3.69 6.24
N SER A 348 20.35 -2.35 6.28
CA SER A 348 21.44 -1.55 6.82
C SER A 348 21.74 -1.87 8.30
N GLU A 349 20.68 -2.03 9.11
CA GLU A 349 20.81 -2.42 10.51
C GLU A 349 21.44 -3.81 10.65
N ALA A 350 20.97 -4.79 9.89
CA ALA A 350 21.50 -6.15 9.94
C ALA A 350 22.95 -6.24 9.47
N ILE A 351 23.31 -5.56 8.37
CA ILE A 351 24.69 -5.49 7.88
C ILE A 351 25.59 -4.86 8.96
N THR A 352 25.14 -3.76 9.57
CA THR A 352 25.89 -3.11 10.66
C THR A 352 26.05 -4.03 11.87
N SER A 353 25.00 -4.79 12.23
CA SER A 353 25.04 -5.77 13.32
C SER A 353 26.03 -6.90 13.05
N TYR A 354 26.10 -7.40 11.82
CA TYR A 354 27.09 -8.41 11.43
C TYR A 354 28.52 -7.88 11.44
N ALA A 355 28.75 -6.68 10.92
CA ALA A 355 30.06 -6.05 10.95
C ALA A 355 30.59 -5.90 12.38
N LYS A 356 29.74 -5.47 13.33
CA LYS A 356 30.07 -5.41 14.76
C LYS A 356 30.44 -6.77 15.38
N LYS A 357 29.92 -7.87 14.83
CA LYS A 357 30.23 -9.25 15.24
C LYS A 357 31.48 -9.82 14.56
N GLY A 358 32.16 -9.04 13.71
CA GLY A 358 33.32 -9.48 12.92
C GLY A 358 32.96 -10.42 11.76
N ILE A 359 31.69 -10.43 11.33
CA ILE A 359 31.24 -11.17 10.16
C ILE A 359 31.33 -10.23 8.95
N ASP A 360 32.24 -10.54 8.04
CA ASP A 360 32.65 -9.69 6.92
C ASP A 360 32.28 -10.26 5.55
N LYS A 361 31.56 -11.39 5.49
CA LYS A 361 31.03 -11.98 4.26
C LYS A 361 29.54 -12.20 4.41
N LEU A 362 28.74 -11.61 3.54
CA LEU A 362 27.30 -11.56 3.67
C LEU A 362 26.61 -12.07 2.40
N LEU A 363 25.61 -12.92 2.59
CA LEU A 363 24.64 -13.31 1.58
C LEU A 363 23.27 -12.71 1.95
N ILE A 364 22.77 -11.82 1.12
CA ILE A 364 21.44 -11.21 1.28
C ILE A 364 20.46 -11.96 0.39
N LEU A 365 19.34 -12.37 0.96
CA LEU A 365 18.23 -13.05 0.31
C LEU A 365 16.99 -12.17 0.43
N ILE A 366 16.47 -11.69 -0.70
CA ILE A 366 15.28 -10.83 -0.75
C ILE A 366 14.18 -11.58 -1.49
N ASP A 367 13.09 -11.90 -0.81
CA ASP A 367 11.93 -12.60 -1.36
C ASP A 367 10.80 -11.61 -1.61
N GLU A 368 10.51 -11.36 -2.89
CA GLU A 368 9.48 -10.43 -3.35
C GLU A 368 9.66 -9.00 -2.81
N GLY A 369 10.90 -8.52 -2.68
CA GLY A 369 11.17 -7.18 -2.15
C GLY A 369 10.60 -6.03 -2.99
N ASP A 370 10.23 -6.30 -4.24
CA ASP A 370 9.54 -5.38 -5.15
C ASP A 370 8.00 -5.45 -5.08
N ALA A 371 7.45 -6.27 -4.17
CA ALA A 371 6.01 -6.39 -3.99
C ALA A 371 5.38 -5.03 -3.65
N PHE A 372 4.18 -4.79 -4.18
CA PHE A 372 3.39 -3.57 -3.99
C PHE A 372 4.03 -2.28 -4.50
N LEU A 373 5.18 -2.36 -5.18
CA LEU A 373 5.79 -1.20 -5.83
C LEU A 373 5.13 -0.90 -7.17
N HIS A 374 4.87 0.37 -7.45
CA HIS A 374 4.51 0.82 -8.79
C HIS A 374 5.70 0.65 -9.75
N LEU A 375 5.42 0.56 -11.05
CA LEU A 375 6.42 0.24 -12.09
C LEU A 375 7.66 1.14 -12.05
N GLU A 376 7.50 2.44 -11.81
CA GLU A 376 8.64 3.37 -11.74
C GLU A 376 9.58 3.06 -10.58
N TRP A 377 9.05 2.55 -9.45
CA TRP A 377 9.87 2.12 -8.32
C TRP A 377 10.53 0.77 -8.58
N GLN A 378 9.82 -0.17 -9.23
CA GLN A 378 10.42 -1.44 -9.67
C GLN A 378 11.61 -1.21 -10.63
N ARG A 379 11.48 -0.24 -11.56
CA ARG A 379 12.55 0.16 -12.48
C ARG A 379 13.80 0.69 -11.77
N ARG A 380 13.65 1.35 -10.62
CA ARG A 380 14.77 1.93 -9.85
C ARG A 380 15.35 0.97 -8.80
N TYR A 381 14.67 -0.12 -8.52
CA TYR A 381 14.89 -0.95 -7.35
C TYR A 381 16.29 -1.58 -7.28
N ILE A 382 16.77 -2.21 -8.37
CA ILE A 382 18.11 -2.83 -8.41
C ILE A 382 19.20 -1.77 -8.31
N SER A 383 19.06 -0.65 -9.02
CA SER A 383 20.00 0.47 -8.96
C SER A 383 20.15 1.03 -7.54
N GLN A 384 19.03 1.24 -6.84
CA GLN A 384 19.02 1.73 -5.46
C GLN A 384 19.64 0.73 -4.48
N LEU A 385 19.33 -0.56 -4.61
CA LEU A 385 19.95 -1.61 -3.81
C LEU A 385 21.45 -1.68 -4.03
N ASN A 386 21.90 -1.70 -5.29
CA ASN A 386 23.32 -1.77 -5.64
C ASN A 386 24.10 -0.59 -5.05
N SER A 387 23.59 0.62 -5.22
CA SER A 387 24.20 1.84 -4.68
C SER A 387 24.31 1.80 -3.15
N LEU A 388 23.20 1.53 -2.44
CA LEU A 388 23.20 1.49 -0.98
C LEU A 388 24.11 0.38 -0.45
N LEU A 389 24.01 -0.82 -1.00
CA LEU A 389 24.79 -1.96 -0.55
C LEU A 389 26.28 -1.74 -0.81
N SER A 390 26.67 -1.05 -1.89
CA SER A 390 28.05 -0.63 -2.14
C SER A 390 28.57 0.32 -1.08
N ASP A 391 27.79 1.34 -0.72
CA ASP A 391 28.16 2.28 0.34
C ASP A 391 28.30 1.59 1.69
N LEU A 392 27.35 0.72 2.04
CA LEU A 392 27.42 -0.07 3.27
C LEU A 392 28.61 -1.02 3.29
N LYS A 393 28.92 -1.68 2.15
CA LYS A 393 30.09 -2.56 2.01
C LYS A 393 31.37 -1.81 2.36
N LYS A 394 31.57 -0.61 1.79
CA LYS A 394 32.74 0.24 2.03
C LYS A 394 32.78 0.74 3.48
N GLN A 395 31.69 1.32 3.96
CA GLN A 395 31.61 1.92 5.30
C GLN A 395 31.81 0.90 6.43
N LYS A 396 31.31 -0.33 6.24
CA LYS A 396 31.37 -1.40 7.25
C LYS A 396 32.50 -2.40 7.01
N GLN A 397 33.37 -2.14 6.04
CA GLN A 397 34.51 -3.00 5.68
C GLN A 397 34.09 -4.46 5.41
N ILE A 398 32.96 -4.64 4.74
CA ILE A 398 32.48 -5.96 4.33
C ILE A 398 33.33 -6.43 3.15
N SER A 399 34.00 -7.57 3.32
CA SER A 399 34.88 -8.17 2.31
C SER A 399 34.11 -8.76 1.12
N SER A 400 32.89 -9.27 1.36
CA SER A 400 32.04 -9.90 0.35
C SER A 400 30.57 -9.65 0.68
N LEU A 401 29.81 -9.13 -0.27
CA LEU A 401 28.40 -8.80 -0.17
C LEU A 401 27.70 -9.27 -1.45
N GLN A 402 26.99 -10.38 -1.35
CA GLN A 402 26.32 -11.04 -2.48
C GLN A 402 24.81 -11.01 -2.25
N LEU A 403 24.05 -10.71 -3.30
CA LEU A 403 22.60 -10.54 -3.24
C LEU A 403 21.90 -11.55 -4.15
N ILE A 404 20.88 -12.24 -3.62
CA ILE A 404 19.93 -13.03 -4.40
C ILE A 404 18.53 -12.46 -4.16
N ILE A 405 17.83 -12.12 -5.24
CA ILE A 405 16.45 -11.64 -5.19
C ILE A 405 15.56 -12.70 -5.83
N ALA A 406 14.47 -13.08 -5.18
CA ALA A 406 13.38 -13.82 -5.79
C ALA A 406 12.26 -12.84 -6.13
N THR A 407 11.78 -12.85 -7.37
CA THR A 407 10.76 -11.90 -7.83
C THR A 407 9.82 -12.50 -8.87
N HIS A 408 8.67 -11.84 -9.01
CA HIS A 408 7.70 -12.00 -10.07
C HIS A 408 7.70 -10.84 -11.07
N SER A 409 8.45 -9.77 -10.79
CA SER A 409 8.47 -8.59 -11.67
C SER A 409 9.45 -8.78 -12.83
N PRO A 410 8.98 -8.68 -14.08
CA PRO A 410 9.86 -8.72 -15.23
C PRO A 410 10.77 -7.50 -15.34
N LEU A 411 10.39 -6.36 -14.76
CA LEU A 411 11.24 -5.17 -14.80
C LEU A 411 12.56 -5.38 -14.06
N LEU A 412 12.57 -6.11 -12.94
CA LEU A 412 13.82 -6.41 -12.24
C LEU A 412 14.77 -7.26 -13.10
N ALA A 413 14.24 -8.11 -13.97
CA ALA A 413 15.06 -8.93 -14.86
C ALA A 413 15.79 -8.09 -15.93
N THR A 414 15.34 -6.87 -16.24
CA THR A 414 16.00 -6.00 -17.22
C THR A 414 17.33 -5.43 -16.72
N ASP A 415 17.59 -5.48 -15.41
CA ASP A 415 18.82 -4.97 -14.80
C ASP A 415 19.87 -6.06 -14.55
N ILE A 416 19.54 -7.33 -14.82
CA ILE A 416 20.37 -8.49 -14.45
C ILE A 416 20.86 -9.22 -15.71
N PRO A 417 22.19 -9.45 -15.87
CA PRO A 417 22.72 -10.28 -16.94
C PRO A 417 22.15 -11.70 -16.89
N LYS A 418 21.85 -12.26 -18.07
CA LYS A 418 21.16 -13.55 -18.20
C LYS A 418 21.85 -14.71 -17.47
N GLN A 419 23.16 -14.67 -17.28
CA GLN A 419 23.95 -15.70 -16.60
C GLN A 419 23.68 -15.76 -15.09
N PHE A 420 23.16 -14.67 -14.50
CA PHE A 420 22.80 -14.55 -13.08
C PHE A 420 21.30 -14.71 -12.83
N ILE A 421 20.53 -15.11 -13.86
CA ILE A 421 19.10 -15.41 -13.72
C ILE A 421 18.89 -16.92 -13.60
N CYS A 422 18.27 -17.34 -12.49
CA CYS A 422 17.80 -18.69 -12.24
C CYS A 422 16.28 -18.74 -12.45
N ARG A 423 15.80 -19.63 -13.33
CA ARG A 423 14.38 -19.79 -13.62
C ARG A 423 13.81 -20.99 -12.86
N MET A 424 12.61 -20.84 -12.30
CA MET A 424 11.90 -21.96 -11.67
C MET A 424 11.20 -22.87 -12.68
N GLU A 425 10.79 -22.31 -13.82
CA GLU A 425 10.04 -23.03 -14.83
C GLU A 425 10.85 -23.15 -16.13
N SER A 426 10.90 -24.38 -16.64
CA SER A 426 11.45 -24.72 -17.95
C SER A 426 10.33 -24.72 -18.98
N PHE A 427 10.14 -23.61 -19.68
CA PHE A 427 9.25 -23.54 -20.83
C PHE A 427 10.03 -24.03 -22.06
N GLY A 428 9.98 -25.34 -22.35
CA GLY A 428 10.43 -25.97 -23.60
C GLY A 428 11.75 -25.45 -24.22
N GLU A 429 12.83 -26.23 -24.10
CA GLU A 429 14.13 -26.13 -24.79
C GLU A 429 14.87 -24.77 -24.86
N SER A 430 16.05 -24.78 -24.22
CA SER A 430 17.35 -24.22 -24.65
C SER A 430 17.52 -22.73 -24.98
N VAL A 431 16.49 -21.87 -24.94
CA VAL A 431 16.70 -20.44 -25.16
C VAL A 431 17.09 -19.76 -23.86
N THR A 432 18.35 -19.31 -23.76
CA THR A 432 18.77 -18.45 -22.65
C THR A 432 17.87 -17.24 -22.60
N PRO A 433 17.20 -16.93 -21.47
CA PRO A 433 16.23 -15.84 -21.41
C PRO A 433 16.91 -14.53 -21.79
N SER A 434 16.25 -13.76 -22.66
CA SER A 434 16.55 -12.34 -22.78
C SER A 434 16.32 -11.69 -21.42
N ALA A 435 17.23 -10.84 -20.97
CA ALA A 435 17.25 -10.32 -19.60
C ALA A 435 17.71 -8.87 -19.57
N PHE A 436 19.01 -8.64 -19.35
CA PHE A 436 19.63 -7.32 -19.36
C PHE A 436 19.21 -6.48 -20.56
N ALA A 437 18.58 -5.33 -20.29
CA ALA A 437 18.02 -4.39 -21.26
C ALA A 437 17.03 -5.01 -22.29
N ALA A 438 16.41 -6.15 -21.98
CA ALA A 438 15.48 -6.82 -22.87
C ALA A 438 14.12 -6.11 -22.97
N PRO A 439 13.43 -6.16 -24.12
CA PRO A 439 12.07 -5.65 -24.23
C PRO A 439 11.11 -6.38 -23.28
N LEU A 440 10.27 -5.61 -22.56
CA LEU A 440 9.37 -6.16 -21.54
C LEU A 440 8.42 -7.23 -22.08
N HIS A 441 7.89 -7.05 -23.30
CA HIS A 441 7.02 -8.05 -23.94
C HIS A 441 7.73 -9.39 -24.19
N THR A 442 9.03 -9.36 -24.50
CA THR A 442 9.85 -10.57 -24.69
C THR A 442 10.02 -11.28 -23.35
N LEU A 443 10.33 -10.54 -22.29
CA LEU A 443 10.46 -11.07 -20.93
C LEU A 443 9.17 -11.70 -20.41
N LEU A 444 8.04 -11.01 -20.56
CA LEU A 444 6.72 -11.50 -20.16
C LEU A 444 6.43 -12.86 -20.82
N ASN A 445 6.60 -12.94 -22.14
CA ASN A 445 6.30 -14.15 -22.91
C ASN A 445 7.31 -15.29 -22.64
N GLN A 446 8.62 -14.99 -22.65
CA GLN A 446 9.66 -16.01 -22.59
C GLN A 446 10.01 -16.43 -21.17
N SER A 447 9.97 -15.51 -20.20
CA SER A 447 10.55 -15.69 -18.86
C SER A 447 9.51 -15.82 -17.75
N PHE A 448 8.35 -15.18 -17.90
CA PHE A 448 7.31 -15.11 -16.87
C PHE A 448 5.97 -15.77 -17.28
N GLY A 449 5.89 -16.36 -18.47
CA GLY A 449 4.68 -17.04 -18.96
C GLY A 449 3.43 -16.15 -19.04
N ALA A 450 3.61 -14.83 -19.04
CA ALA A 450 2.54 -13.85 -19.01
C ALA A 450 2.28 -13.28 -20.41
N ARG A 451 1.02 -12.95 -20.70
CA ARG A 451 0.63 -12.30 -21.96
C ARG A 451 0.64 -10.78 -21.81
N THR A 452 0.85 -10.09 -22.93
CA THR A 452 0.88 -8.62 -22.99
C THR A 452 -0.48 -7.98 -23.18
N ILE A 453 -1.51 -8.76 -23.51
CA ILE A 453 -2.89 -8.31 -23.71
C ILE A 453 -3.72 -8.83 -22.55
N GLY A 454 -4.56 -7.98 -21.96
CA GLY A 454 -5.47 -8.37 -20.89
C GLY A 454 -6.43 -9.48 -21.32
N GLU A 455 -6.79 -10.37 -20.39
CA GLU A 455 -7.63 -11.53 -20.70
C GLU A 455 -9.02 -11.11 -21.19
N PHE A 456 -9.65 -10.11 -20.58
CA PHE A 456 -10.94 -9.58 -21.01
C PHE A 456 -10.90 -9.07 -22.46
N ALA A 457 -9.90 -8.25 -22.80
CA ALA A 457 -9.71 -7.76 -24.16
C ALA A 457 -9.45 -8.92 -25.12
N SER A 458 -8.63 -9.90 -24.72
CA SER A 458 -8.35 -11.10 -25.53
C SER A 458 -9.61 -11.91 -25.82
N ILE A 459 -10.49 -12.09 -24.83
CA ILE A 459 -11.78 -12.76 -24.99
C ILE A 459 -12.69 -11.97 -25.93
N LYS A 460 -12.84 -10.65 -25.71
CA LYS A 460 -13.69 -9.79 -26.54
C LYS A 460 -13.23 -9.75 -27.99
N ILE A 461 -11.92 -9.63 -28.22
CA ILE A 461 -11.32 -9.67 -29.55
C ILE A 461 -11.59 -11.03 -30.21
N ARG A 462 -11.42 -12.15 -29.49
CA ARG A 462 -11.70 -13.48 -30.03
C ARG A 462 -13.17 -13.65 -30.42
N CYS A 463 -14.10 -13.25 -29.54
CA CYS A 463 -15.54 -13.28 -29.85
C CYS A 463 -15.88 -12.41 -31.07
N ALA A 464 -15.31 -11.21 -31.17
CA ALA A 464 -15.52 -10.33 -32.32
C ALA A 464 -14.97 -10.96 -33.62
N ILE A 465 -13.79 -11.58 -33.58
CA ILE A 465 -13.22 -12.31 -34.73
C ILE A 465 -14.12 -13.47 -35.14
N ASP A 466 -14.62 -14.26 -34.20
CA ASP A 466 -15.48 -15.40 -34.48
C ASP A 466 -16.84 -14.96 -35.07
N ALA A 467 -17.41 -13.85 -34.58
CA ALA A 467 -18.63 -13.25 -35.11
C ALA A 467 -18.43 -12.65 -36.51
N ILE A 468 -17.27 -12.03 -36.79
CA ILE A 468 -16.89 -11.56 -38.12
C ILE A 468 -16.77 -12.74 -39.08
N LYS A 469 -16.11 -13.83 -38.65
CA LYS A 469 -15.96 -15.06 -39.43
C LYS A 469 -17.28 -15.74 -39.75
N SER A 470 -18.26 -15.69 -38.84
CA SER A 470 -19.59 -16.25 -39.06
C SER A 470 -20.55 -15.31 -39.82
N GLY A 471 -20.12 -14.09 -40.16
CA GLY A 471 -20.96 -13.07 -40.80
C GLY A 471 -22.03 -12.46 -39.89
N GLN A 472 -21.96 -12.70 -38.57
CA GLN A 472 -22.94 -12.26 -37.58
C GLN A 472 -22.42 -11.11 -36.69
N ALA A 473 -21.50 -10.30 -37.22
CA ALA A 473 -20.87 -9.21 -36.47
C ALA A 473 -21.89 -8.14 -36.01
N SER A 474 -22.00 -7.96 -34.70
CA SER A 474 -22.87 -6.96 -34.07
C SER A 474 -22.22 -5.57 -34.06
N SER A 475 -23.00 -4.53 -33.68
CA SER A 475 -22.47 -3.19 -33.43
C SER A 475 -21.42 -3.18 -32.31
N LEU A 476 -21.57 -4.05 -31.30
CA LEU A 476 -20.62 -4.21 -30.20
C LEU A 476 -19.28 -4.80 -30.68
N ASP A 477 -19.32 -5.75 -31.61
CA ASP A 477 -18.10 -6.35 -32.18
C ASP A 477 -17.32 -5.32 -33.00
N LYS A 478 -18.02 -4.51 -33.80
CA LYS A 478 -17.41 -3.39 -34.54
C LYS A 478 -16.76 -2.38 -33.59
N PHE A 479 -17.48 -1.96 -32.56
CA PHE A 479 -16.93 -1.06 -31.52
C PHE A 479 -15.71 -1.68 -30.82
N THR A 480 -15.74 -2.98 -30.54
CA THR A 480 -14.61 -3.70 -29.93
C THR A 480 -13.38 -3.63 -30.82
N VAL A 481 -13.52 -3.89 -32.13
CA VAL A 481 -12.41 -3.82 -33.09
C VAL A 481 -11.92 -2.38 -33.28
N GLU A 482 -12.83 -1.41 -33.32
CA GLU A 482 -12.48 0.01 -33.40
C GLU A 482 -11.69 0.49 -32.19
N SER A 483 -12.00 -0.04 -31.00
CA SER A 483 -11.32 0.25 -29.73
C SER A 483 -9.92 -0.37 -29.60
N ILE A 484 -9.47 -1.19 -30.55
CA ILE A 484 -8.11 -1.75 -30.54
C ILE A 484 -7.11 -0.67 -30.98
N ASP A 485 -6.21 -0.29 -30.08
CA ASP A 485 -5.14 0.68 -30.36
C ASP A 485 -3.89 0.06 -31.00
N ASN A 486 -3.72 -1.27 -30.92
CA ASN A 486 -2.59 -1.94 -31.56
C ASN A 486 -2.82 -2.02 -33.09
N PRO A 487 -2.03 -1.30 -33.91
CA PRO A 487 -2.29 -1.20 -35.34
C PRO A 487 -2.08 -2.53 -36.07
N ILE A 488 -1.19 -3.39 -35.57
CA ILE A 488 -0.90 -4.70 -36.17
C ILE A 488 -2.09 -5.63 -35.96
N ILE A 489 -2.61 -5.71 -34.73
CA ILE A 489 -3.79 -6.53 -34.41
C ILE A 489 -5.00 -6.04 -35.21
N LYS A 490 -5.20 -4.72 -35.27
CA LYS A 490 -6.32 -4.11 -35.98
C LYS A 490 -6.27 -4.40 -37.49
N ALA A 491 -5.10 -4.24 -38.11
CA ALA A 491 -4.89 -4.53 -39.53
C ALA A 491 -5.17 -6.01 -39.86
N GLU A 492 -4.73 -6.93 -39.00
CA GLU A 492 -4.95 -8.36 -39.21
C GLU A 492 -6.44 -8.74 -39.12
N ILE A 493 -7.20 -8.13 -38.20
CA ILE A 493 -8.65 -8.36 -38.09
C ILE A 493 -9.37 -7.82 -39.33
N PHE A 494 -9.00 -6.63 -39.84
CA PHE A 494 -9.58 -6.09 -41.07
C PHE A 494 -9.30 -6.98 -42.27
N ARG A 495 -8.07 -7.51 -42.40
CA ARG A 495 -7.72 -8.46 -43.45
C ARG A 495 -8.60 -9.71 -43.42
N ILE A 496 -8.85 -10.27 -42.23
CA ILE A 496 -9.76 -11.42 -42.06
C ILE A 496 -11.18 -11.05 -42.55
N SER A 497 -11.66 -9.84 -42.25
CA SER A 497 -12.99 -9.39 -42.66
C SER A 497 -13.14 -9.16 -44.18
N GLU A 498 -12.06 -8.81 -44.87
CA GLU A 498 -12.04 -8.65 -46.33
C GLU A 498 -12.02 -10.00 -47.05
N CYS A 499 -11.25 -10.97 -46.57
CA CYS A 499 -11.19 -12.31 -47.15
C CYS A 499 -12.49 -13.14 -47.03
N ILE A 500 -13.49 -12.69 -46.26
CA ILE A 500 -14.80 -13.36 -46.14
C ILE A 500 -15.81 -12.77 -47.14
N LYS A 501 -15.51 -11.62 -47.74
CA LYS A 501 -16.40 -10.95 -48.71
C LYS A 501 -16.18 -11.40 -50.15
N ASP A 502 -15.06 -12.08 -50.42
CA ASP A 502 -14.73 -12.78 -51.67
C ASP A 502 -15.13 -14.26 -51.56
#